data_AF-A0A972VBM4-F1
#
_entry.id   AF-A0A972VBM4-F1
#
_cell.length_a   1.000
_cell.length_b   1.000
_cell.length_c   1.000
_cell.angle_alpha   90.00
_cell.angle_beta   90.00
_cell.angle_gamma   90.00
#
_symmetry.space_group_name_H-M   'P 1'
#
loop_
_entity.id
_entity.type
_entity.pdbx_description
1 polymer ?
#
loop_
_entity_poly.entity_id
_entity_poly.type
_entity_poly.pdbx_seq_one_letter_code
_entity_poly.pdbx_strand_id
1 'polypeptide(L)'
;MDSYSKSDGGGGPKGQNPRLVPKQASLVRFRALRQAWHTFSERTMVTLIHLSGVSAIVFVFCIFYFVFREGAPFLWDNFDIKGFFCSEQWYPTSELNKRYGILALLAGTGGVTVVATLISVPFGLGVAIFIAKFCGKKSQEALKILVELLAAVPSVVWGFIG
;
A
#
# COMPACT_ATOMS: atom_id res chain seq x y z
N MET A 1 37.61 73.67 -21.51
CA MET A 1 38.06 72.76 -20.45
C MET A 1 37.74 71.35 -20.88
N ASP A 2 38.80 70.54 -20.97
CA ASP A 2 38.87 69.07 -20.85
C ASP A 2 38.18 68.26 -21.97
N SER A 3 38.81 67.97 -23.11
CA SER A 3 40.06 67.22 -23.40
C SER A 3 40.09 65.78 -22.87
N TYR A 4 40.32 64.87 -23.83
CA TYR A 4 40.78 63.48 -23.73
C TYR A 4 39.74 62.35 -23.55
N SER A 5 39.17 61.97 -24.70
CA SER A 5 38.86 60.58 -25.03
C SER A 5 40.07 59.94 -25.72
N LYS A 6 40.29 58.64 -25.42
CA LYS A 6 41.11 57.66 -26.14
C LYS A 6 42.61 57.60 -25.80
N SER A 7 43.05 56.47 -25.25
CA SER A 7 43.99 55.58 -25.94
C SER A 7 44.30 54.35 -25.09
N ASP A 8 44.17 53.21 -25.73
CA ASP A 8 44.62 51.89 -25.34
C ASP A 8 46.09 51.85 -24.90
N GLY A 9 46.47 50.86 -24.10
CA GLY A 9 47.88 50.49 -24.00
C GLY A 9 48.30 49.63 -22.81
N GLY A 10 48.04 48.32 -22.91
CA GLY A 10 49.05 47.31 -22.56
C GLY A 10 49.15 46.86 -21.11
N GLY A 11 49.64 45.62 -20.93
CA GLY A 11 50.41 45.31 -19.72
C GLY A 11 50.24 43.93 -19.06
N GLY A 12 50.21 42.85 -19.84
CA GLY A 12 50.89 41.60 -19.46
C GLY A 12 50.15 40.58 -18.57
N PRO A 13 50.39 39.27 -18.78
CA PRO A 13 49.91 38.22 -17.90
C PRO A 13 50.79 38.18 -16.63
N LYS A 14 50.34 38.84 -15.56
CA LYS A 14 50.94 38.71 -14.23
C LYS A 14 50.02 37.89 -13.34
N GLY A 15 50.50 36.72 -12.91
CA GLY A 15 49.90 36.04 -11.74
C GLY A 15 49.81 34.53 -11.82
N GLN A 16 50.84 33.83 -12.32
CA GLN A 16 51.04 32.44 -11.94
C GLN A 16 51.52 32.43 -10.49
N ASN A 17 50.59 32.25 -9.55
CA ASN A 17 50.88 32.09 -8.12
C ASN A 17 50.77 30.61 -7.73
N PRO A 18 51.90 29.89 -7.61
CA PRO A 18 51.91 28.50 -7.17
C PRO A 18 51.79 28.42 -5.64
N ARG A 19 50.58 28.63 -5.11
CA ARG A 19 50.20 28.24 -3.74
C ARG A 19 48.75 27.76 -3.72
N LEU A 20 48.53 26.53 -4.18
CA LEU A 20 47.31 25.80 -3.87
C LEU A 20 47.28 25.55 -2.37
N VAL A 21 46.46 26.32 -1.66
CA VAL A 21 46.24 26.17 -0.23
C VAL A 21 45.69 24.76 0.02
N PRO A 22 46.32 23.93 0.87
CA PRO A 22 45.93 22.51 1.05
C PRO A 22 44.49 22.32 1.58
N LYS A 23 43.88 23.40 2.09
CA LYS A 23 42.54 23.40 2.69
C LYS A 23 41.39 23.41 1.69
N GLN A 24 41.61 23.81 0.43
CA GLN A 24 40.54 23.83 -0.59
C GLN A 24 40.33 22.46 -1.24
N ALA A 25 41.40 21.65 -1.36
CA ALA A 25 41.33 20.30 -1.93
C ALA A 25 40.45 19.33 -1.12
N SER A 26 40.39 19.49 0.22
CA SER A 26 39.53 18.67 1.07
C SER A 26 38.04 18.95 0.85
N LEU A 27 37.65 20.22 0.70
CA LEU A 27 36.24 20.61 0.55
C LEU A 27 35.62 20.13 -0.78
N VAL A 28 36.41 20.10 -1.87
CA VAL A 28 35.95 19.57 -3.17
C VAL A 28 35.73 18.06 -3.08
N ARG A 29 36.63 17.35 -2.40
CA ARG A 29 36.56 15.89 -2.20
C ARG A 29 35.37 15.49 -1.29
N PHE A 30 35.07 16.27 -0.26
CA PHE A 30 33.87 16.09 0.57
C PHE A 30 32.56 16.28 -0.20
N ARG A 31 32.50 17.27 -1.12
CA ARG A 31 31.32 17.48 -1.97
C ARG A 31 31.16 16.36 -3.01
N ALA A 32 32.24 15.92 -3.63
CA ALA A 32 32.22 14.81 -4.60
C ALA A 32 31.76 13.48 -3.97
N LEU A 33 32.19 13.19 -2.73
CA LEU A 33 31.73 12.01 -1.99
C LEU A 33 30.24 12.07 -1.65
N ARG A 34 29.72 13.23 -1.23
CA ARG A 34 28.28 13.41 -0.96
C ARG A 34 27.46 13.26 -2.25
N GLN A 35 27.93 13.82 -3.36
CA GLN A 35 27.24 13.77 -4.64
C GLN A 35 27.21 12.34 -5.22
N ALA A 36 28.30 11.58 -5.12
CA ALA A 36 28.32 10.17 -5.47
C ALA A 36 27.35 9.33 -4.60
N TRP A 37 27.21 9.68 -3.31
CA TRP A 37 26.28 9.01 -2.41
C TRP A 37 24.81 9.27 -2.74
N HIS A 38 24.46 10.48 -3.16
CA HIS A 38 23.11 10.79 -3.63
C HIS A 38 22.75 10.02 -4.90
N THR A 39 23.65 9.99 -5.90
CA THR A 39 23.41 9.28 -7.16
C THR A 39 23.32 7.75 -6.95
N PHE A 40 24.06 7.19 -6.00
CA PHE A 40 23.97 5.76 -5.66
C PHE A 40 22.67 5.41 -4.92
N SER A 41 22.24 6.25 -3.97
CA SER A 41 20.99 6.07 -3.23
C SER A 41 19.77 6.16 -4.17
N GLU A 42 19.78 7.13 -5.08
CA GLU A 42 18.73 7.31 -6.08
C GLU A 42 18.56 6.07 -6.97
N ARG A 43 19.66 5.53 -7.50
CA ARG A 43 19.62 4.32 -8.35
C ARG A 43 19.15 3.09 -7.60
N THR A 44 19.52 2.95 -6.34
CA THR A 44 19.10 1.81 -5.51
C THR A 44 17.61 1.88 -5.20
N MET A 45 17.09 3.05 -4.81
CA MET A 45 15.66 3.25 -4.55
C MET A 45 14.82 2.99 -5.81
N VAL A 46 15.22 3.52 -6.96
CA VAL A 46 14.49 3.33 -8.23
C VAL A 46 14.47 1.85 -8.66
N THR A 47 15.58 1.13 -8.45
CA THR A 47 15.66 -0.30 -8.77
C THR A 47 14.80 -1.14 -7.84
N LEU A 48 14.78 -0.83 -6.53
CA LEU A 48 13.93 -1.53 -5.56
C LEU A 48 12.44 -1.32 -5.84
N ILE A 49 12.03 -0.09 -6.21
CA ILE A 49 10.64 0.21 -6.57
C ILE A 49 10.25 -0.55 -7.85
N HIS A 50 11.10 -0.55 -8.88
CA HIS A 50 10.83 -1.31 -10.11
C HIS A 50 10.76 -2.82 -9.86
N LEU A 51 11.69 -3.37 -9.08
CA LEU A 51 11.70 -4.80 -8.77
C LEU A 51 10.44 -5.19 -7.96
N SER A 52 10.05 -4.35 -6.99
CA SER A 52 8.80 -4.51 -6.24
C SER A 52 7.58 -4.50 -7.16
N GLY A 53 7.48 -3.53 -8.08
CA GLY A 53 6.38 -3.47 -9.04
C GLY A 53 6.33 -4.67 -9.99
N VAL A 54 7.47 -5.07 -10.56
CA VAL A 54 7.56 -6.22 -11.47
C VAL A 54 7.22 -7.52 -10.74
N SER A 55 7.73 -7.71 -9.52
CA SER A 55 7.41 -8.89 -8.71
C SER A 55 5.92 -8.96 -8.33
N ALA A 56 5.28 -7.83 -8.01
CA ALA A 56 3.83 -7.79 -7.76
C ALA A 56 3.02 -8.25 -8.98
N ILE A 57 3.39 -7.79 -10.19
CA ILE A 57 2.75 -8.23 -11.43
C ILE A 57 2.94 -9.75 -11.61
N VAL A 58 4.16 -10.26 -11.41
CA VAL A 58 4.44 -11.70 -11.52
C VAL A 58 3.61 -12.52 -10.53
N PHE A 59 3.51 -12.10 -9.27
CA PHE A 59 2.68 -12.78 -8.28
C PHE A 59 1.21 -12.80 -8.64
N VAL A 60 0.66 -11.67 -9.10
CA VAL A 60 -0.74 -11.61 -9.55
C VAL A 60 -0.98 -12.57 -10.72
N PHE A 61 -0.09 -12.60 -11.71
CA PHE A 61 -0.16 -13.55 -12.82
C PHE A 61 -0.09 -15.01 -12.34
N CYS A 62 0.80 -15.33 -11.40
CA CYS A 62 0.89 -16.66 -10.80
C CYS A 62 -0.40 -17.07 -10.08
N ILE A 63 -1.02 -16.15 -9.32
CA ILE A 63 -2.31 -16.40 -8.65
C ILE A 63 -3.39 -16.70 -9.69
N PHE A 64 -3.50 -15.89 -10.75
CA PHE A 64 -4.45 -16.16 -11.83
C PHE A 64 -4.20 -17.53 -12.46
N TYR A 65 -2.97 -17.84 -12.84
CA TYR A 65 -2.61 -19.13 -13.41
C TYR A 65 -3.00 -20.30 -12.50
N PHE A 66 -2.71 -20.19 -11.20
CA PHE A 66 -3.06 -21.20 -10.21
C PHE A 66 -4.57 -21.40 -10.09
N VAL A 67 -5.34 -20.30 -9.99
CA VAL A 67 -6.82 -20.35 -9.92
C VAL A 67 -7.41 -20.95 -11.18
N PHE A 68 -6.90 -20.59 -12.38
CA PHE A 68 -7.36 -21.17 -13.64
C PHE A 68 -7.06 -22.67 -13.72
N ARG A 69 -5.86 -23.10 -13.31
CA ARG A 69 -5.47 -24.51 -13.33
C ARG A 69 -6.31 -25.36 -12.37
N GLU A 70 -6.63 -24.84 -11.20
CA GLU A 70 -7.42 -25.56 -10.18
C GLU A 70 -8.93 -25.49 -10.44
N GLY A 71 -9.43 -24.38 -10.99
CA GLY A 71 -10.83 -24.20 -11.37
C GLY A 71 -11.22 -24.83 -12.71
N ALA A 72 -10.23 -25.14 -13.55
CA ALA A 72 -10.40 -25.77 -14.86
C ALA A 72 -11.19 -27.11 -14.79
N PRO A 73 -10.76 -28.12 -14.00
CA PRO A 73 -11.43 -29.41 -13.91
C PRO A 73 -12.93 -29.32 -13.59
N PHE A 74 -13.33 -28.33 -12.79
CA PHE A 74 -14.73 -28.09 -12.42
C PHE A 74 -15.64 -27.74 -13.61
N LEU A 75 -15.12 -27.05 -14.63
CA LEU A 75 -15.89 -26.67 -15.82
C LEU A 75 -16.00 -27.81 -16.84
N TRP A 76 -15.03 -28.72 -16.85
CA TRP A 76 -14.95 -29.82 -17.82
C TRP A 76 -15.69 -31.09 -17.35
N ASP A 77 -15.78 -31.36 -16.05
CA ASP A 77 -16.56 -32.48 -15.51
C ASP A 77 -18.04 -32.08 -15.28
N ASN A 78 -18.89 -32.31 -16.28
CA ASN A 78 -20.36 -32.26 -16.22
C ASN A 78 -20.95 -31.10 -15.39
N PHE A 79 -20.80 -29.88 -15.89
CA PHE A 79 -21.33 -28.68 -15.26
C PHE A 79 -22.87 -28.65 -15.26
N ASP A 80 -23.50 -29.07 -14.16
CA ASP A 80 -24.94 -28.89 -13.95
C ASP A 80 -25.24 -27.45 -13.48
N ILE A 81 -25.63 -26.60 -14.44
CA ILE A 81 -25.96 -25.19 -14.22
C ILE A 81 -27.08 -25.04 -13.17
N LYS A 82 -28.10 -25.90 -13.21
CA LYS A 82 -29.23 -25.80 -12.28
C LYS A 82 -28.83 -26.22 -10.88
N GLY A 83 -28.07 -27.32 -10.75
CA GLY A 83 -27.46 -27.72 -9.49
C GLY A 83 -26.51 -26.66 -8.94
N PHE A 84 -25.72 -26.00 -9.78
CA PHE A 84 -24.79 -24.95 -9.34
C PHE A 84 -25.52 -23.74 -8.73
N PHE A 85 -26.59 -23.26 -9.38
CA PHE A 85 -27.33 -22.07 -8.93
C PHE A 85 -28.39 -22.36 -7.86
N CYS A 86 -29.00 -23.55 -7.83
CA CYS A 86 -30.10 -23.86 -6.91
C CYS A 86 -29.74 -24.89 -5.82
N SER A 87 -28.54 -25.48 -5.83
CA SER A 87 -28.14 -26.40 -4.75
C SER A 87 -27.86 -25.63 -3.46
N GLU A 88 -28.51 -26.07 -2.39
CA GLU A 88 -28.26 -25.59 -1.01
C GLU A 88 -27.03 -26.26 -0.37
N GLN A 89 -26.42 -27.23 -1.05
CA GLN A 89 -25.32 -28.03 -0.52
C GLN A 89 -23.97 -27.60 -1.11
N TRP A 90 -22.99 -27.40 -0.23
CA TRP A 90 -21.58 -27.12 -0.57
C TRP A 90 -20.67 -28.23 -0.04
N TYR A 91 -20.32 -29.19 -0.90
CA TYR A 91 -19.44 -30.32 -0.60
C TYR A 91 -18.35 -30.48 -1.67
N PRO A 92 -17.29 -29.65 -1.62
CA PRO A 92 -16.18 -29.72 -2.58
C PRO A 92 -15.21 -30.90 -2.33
N THR A 93 -15.20 -31.45 -1.11
CA THR A 93 -14.23 -32.47 -0.64
C THR A 93 -14.66 -33.92 -0.89
N SER A 94 -15.90 -34.15 -1.32
CA SER A 94 -16.43 -35.51 -1.51
C SER A 94 -16.02 -36.09 -2.87
N GLU A 95 -15.10 -37.06 -2.89
CA GLU A 95 -14.60 -37.71 -4.12
C GLU A 95 -15.70 -38.37 -4.98
N LEU A 96 -16.80 -38.84 -4.38
CA LEU A 96 -17.91 -39.49 -5.11
C LEU A 96 -19.06 -38.54 -5.54
N ASN A 97 -19.24 -37.39 -4.91
CA ASN A 97 -20.38 -36.49 -5.16
C ASN A 97 -19.99 -35.04 -4.86
N LYS A 98 -19.14 -34.43 -5.70
CA LYS A 98 -18.76 -33.02 -5.55
C LYS A 98 -19.97 -32.14 -5.87
N ARG A 99 -20.43 -31.37 -4.89
CA ARG A 99 -21.59 -30.45 -5.02
C ARG A 99 -21.14 -29.03 -4.75
N TYR A 100 -21.28 -28.17 -5.75
CA TYR A 100 -20.88 -26.77 -5.69
C TYR A 100 -22.13 -25.89 -5.79
N GLY A 101 -22.82 -25.65 -4.67
CA GLY A 101 -23.98 -24.77 -4.63
C GLY A 101 -23.59 -23.32 -4.31
N ILE A 102 -23.66 -22.41 -5.28
CA ILE A 102 -23.38 -20.97 -5.04
C ILE A 102 -24.44 -20.33 -4.15
N LEU A 103 -25.68 -20.86 -4.18
CA LEU A 103 -26.78 -20.40 -3.34
C LEU A 103 -26.45 -20.51 -1.85
N ALA A 104 -25.80 -21.61 -1.44
CA ALA A 104 -25.37 -21.81 -0.06
C ALA A 104 -24.39 -20.70 0.40
N LEU A 105 -23.44 -20.33 -0.48
CA LEU A 105 -22.47 -19.26 -0.20
C LEU A 105 -23.14 -17.89 -0.12
N LEU A 106 -24.05 -17.61 -1.06
CA LEU A 106 -24.79 -16.34 -1.09
C LEU A 106 -25.74 -16.22 0.11
N ALA A 107 -26.51 -17.26 0.41
CA ALA A 107 -27.43 -17.30 1.54
C ALA A 107 -26.66 -17.22 2.87
N GLY A 108 -25.52 -17.91 3.00
CA GLY A 108 -24.65 -17.80 4.17
C GLY A 108 -24.10 -16.38 4.36
N THR A 109 -23.52 -15.79 3.31
CA THR A 109 -22.95 -14.44 3.36
C THR A 109 -24.03 -13.39 3.62
N GLY A 110 -25.15 -13.48 2.93
CA GLY A 110 -26.29 -12.58 3.09
C GLY A 110 -26.93 -12.71 4.48
N GLY A 111 -27.13 -13.93 4.96
CA GLY A 111 -27.68 -14.21 6.29
C GLY A 111 -26.80 -13.65 7.41
N VAL A 112 -25.49 -13.91 7.36
CA VAL A 112 -24.54 -13.35 8.34
C VAL A 112 -24.52 -11.82 8.26
N THR A 113 -24.53 -11.25 7.06
CA THR A 113 -24.55 -9.79 6.87
C THR A 113 -25.80 -9.17 7.48
N VAL A 114 -26.99 -9.71 7.19
CA VAL A 114 -28.26 -9.20 7.72
C VAL A 114 -28.28 -9.26 9.25
N VAL A 115 -27.94 -10.40 9.84
CA VAL A 115 -27.91 -10.55 11.31
C VAL A 115 -26.87 -9.61 11.92
N ALA A 116 -25.68 -9.53 11.35
CA ALA A 116 -24.62 -8.65 11.81
C ALA A 116 -25.05 -7.16 11.75
N THR A 117 -25.66 -6.72 10.65
CA THR A 117 -26.17 -5.35 10.51
C THR A 117 -27.30 -5.05 11.49
N LEU A 118 -28.27 -5.96 11.63
CA LEU A 118 -29.39 -5.79 12.56
C LEU A 118 -28.94 -5.60 14.01
N ILE A 119 -27.84 -6.24 14.41
CA ILE A 119 -27.28 -6.08 15.76
C ILE A 119 -26.32 -4.88 15.82
N SER A 120 -25.45 -4.71 14.83
CA SER A 120 -24.40 -3.70 14.80
C SER A 120 -24.96 -2.28 14.70
N VAL A 121 -25.99 -2.05 13.89
CA VAL A 121 -26.57 -0.72 13.68
C VAL A 121 -27.17 -0.12 14.96
N PRO A 122 -28.11 -0.77 15.68
CA PRO A 122 -28.68 -0.18 16.89
C PRO A 122 -27.62 -0.01 17.98
N PHE A 123 -26.65 -0.93 18.08
CA PHE A 123 -25.58 -0.83 19.08
C PHE A 123 -24.61 0.32 18.75
N GLY A 124 -24.15 0.41 17.51
CA GLY A 124 -23.26 1.48 17.04
C GLY A 124 -23.92 2.86 17.14
N LEU A 125 -25.19 2.96 16.77
CA LEU A 125 -25.95 4.20 16.90
C LEU A 125 -26.17 4.57 18.38
N GLY A 126 -26.51 3.59 19.24
CA GLY A 126 -26.66 3.80 20.68
C GLY A 126 -25.39 4.33 21.34
N VAL A 127 -24.24 3.72 21.01
CA VAL A 127 -22.91 4.18 21.50
C VAL A 127 -22.60 5.59 20.98
N ALA A 128 -22.86 5.88 19.71
CA ALA A 128 -22.63 7.21 19.15
C ALA A 128 -23.47 8.29 19.85
N ILE A 129 -24.76 8.03 20.08
CA ILE A 129 -25.64 8.96 20.79
C ILE A 129 -25.18 9.13 22.25
N PHE A 130 -24.80 8.05 22.93
CA PHE A 130 -24.31 8.10 24.31
C PHE A 130 -23.06 9.00 24.44
N ILE A 131 -22.09 8.81 23.55
CA ILE A 131 -20.85 9.62 23.52
C ILE A 131 -21.18 11.09 23.21
N ALA A 132 -22.12 11.36 22.30
CA ALA A 132 -22.44 12.73 21.88
C ALA A 132 -23.29 13.51 22.90
N LYS A 133 -24.19 12.84 23.63
CA LYS A 133 -25.17 13.51 24.51
C LYS A 133 -24.90 13.37 25.99
N PHE A 134 -24.35 12.25 26.45
CA PHE A 134 -24.28 11.93 27.88
C PHE A 134 -22.85 12.05 28.45
N CYS A 135 -21.82 12.04 27.59
CA CYS A 135 -20.43 12.18 28.04
C CYS A 135 -20.01 13.64 28.22
N GLY A 136 -19.24 13.92 29.28
CA GLY A 136 -18.54 15.19 29.43
C GLY A 136 -17.33 15.30 28.48
N LYS A 137 -16.79 16.51 28.30
CA LYS A 137 -15.72 16.80 27.32
C LYS A 137 -14.54 15.81 27.37
N LYS A 138 -14.02 15.51 28.57
CA LYS A 138 -12.86 14.61 28.74
C LYS A 138 -13.16 13.15 28.38
N SER A 139 -14.32 12.63 28.77
CA SER A 139 -14.68 11.23 28.47
C SER A 139 -15.07 11.06 26.99
N GLN A 140 -15.68 12.07 26.39
CA GLN A 140 -15.96 12.10 24.95
C GLN A 140 -14.67 12.03 24.12
N GLU A 141 -13.64 12.82 24.47
CA GLU A 141 -12.34 12.79 23.80
C GLU A 141 -11.65 11.43 23.93
N ALA A 142 -11.65 10.83 25.14
CA ALA A 142 -11.07 9.51 25.37
C ALA A 142 -11.78 8.40 24.58
N LEU A 143 -13.12 8.39 24.59
CA LEU A 143 -13.91 7.40 23.86
C LEU A 143 -13.76 7.55 22.34
N LYS A 144 -13.68 8.78 21.85
CA LYS A 144 -13.42 9.03 20.43
C LYS A 144 -12.07 8.45 20.00
N ILE A 145 -11.00 8.71 20.76
CA ILE A 145 -9.68 8.13 20.50
C ILE A 145 -9.74 6.60 20.53
N LEU A 146 -10.44 6.01 21.50
CA LEU A 146 -10.58 4.55 21.59
C LEU A 146 -11.28 3.95 20.36
N VAL A 147 -12.36 4.58 19.89
CA VAL A 147 -13.08 4.14 18.68
C VAL A 147 -12.22 4.30 17.44
N GLU A 148 -11.49 5.40 17.29
CA GLU A 148 -10.55 5.62 16.19
C GLU A 148 -9.43 4.57 16.19
N LEU A 149 -8.91 4.22 17.37
CA LEU A 149 -7.90 3.17 17.52
C LEU A 149 -8.46 1.79 17.17
N LEU A 150 -9.67 1.46 17.62
CA LEU A 150 -10.34 0.19 17.30
C LEU A 150 -10.62 0.07 15.79
N ALA A 151 -11.02 1.16 15.14
CA ALA A 151 -11.25 1.21 13.70
C ALA A 151 -9.95 1.12 12.89
N ALA A 152 -8.81 1.52 13.47
CA ALA A 152 -7.50 1.42 12.84
C ALA A 152 -6.90 0.01 12.88
N VAL A 153 -7.46 -0.92 13.67
CA VAL A 153 -6.97 -2.29 13.75
C VAL A 153 -7.22 -3.02 12.41
N PRO A 154 -6.20 -3.66 11.80
CA PRO A 154 -6.38 -4.42 10.57
C PRO A 154 -7.38 -5.58 10.74
N SER A 155 -8.24 -5.79 9.74
CA SER A 155 -9.23 -6.88 9.75
C SER A 155 -8.59 -8.28 9.91
N VAL A 156 -7.36 -8.46 9.44
CA VAL A 156 -6.59 -9.71 9.58
C VAL A 156 -6.33 -10.07 11.05
N VAL A 157 -6.11 -9.07 11.92
CA VAL A 157 -5.86 -9.31 13.35
C VAL A 157 -7.12 -9.87 14.02
N TRP A 158 -8.28 -9.30 13.70
CA TRP A 158 -9.57 -9.79 14.21
C TRP A 158 -9.86 -11.23 13.75
N GLY A 159 -9.38 -11.62 12.56
CA GLY A 159 -9.53 -12.98 12.04
C GLY A 159 -8.60 -14.02 12.68
N PHE A 160 -7.49 -13.62 13.31
CA PHE A 160 -6.53 -14.55 13.94
C PHE A 160 -6.87 -14.88 15.40
N ILE A 161 -7.62 -14.02 16.10
CA ILE A 161 -7.97 -14.21 17.52
C ILE A 161 -9.07 -15.29 17.70
N GLY A 162 -9.71 -15.72 16.62
CA GLY A 162 -10.76 -16.74 16.58
C GLY A 162 -10.23 -18.17 16.48
#